data_AF-F3LH18-F1
#
_entry.id   AF-F3LH18-F1
#
_cell.length_a   1.000
_cell.length_b   1.000
_cell.length_c   1.000
_cell.angle_alpha   90.00
_cell.angle_beta   90.00
_cell.angle_gamma   90.00
#
_symmetry.space_group_name_H-M   'P 1'
#
loop_
_entity.id
_entity.type
_entity.pdbx_description
1 polymer ?
#
loop_
_entity_poly.entity_id
_entity_poly.type
_entity_poly.pdbx_seq_one_letter_code
_entity_poly.pdbx_strand_id
1 'polypeptide(L)'
;MSLASTHKSASHSVDNNALTTDAIPPRNRLELLTAFESNVTASQWVYRQLLKAMSEPATILPLSQSSAIVSAAAKTEPVVETEPAVETVKTIPRLYADDWQHEQLYSTTWSVAQSLLDSDCRIVTSTTLSQKSILQSIRFYTDAKVAKTAQQAQFAFINLEEWTDNKLYSTGSLIAPHESCTLVIQVPNISNEPLSSSPSLLLSGPGIKTQKSLSIAGLTPLHIEFLIENNQLYPCGIDIIFCSPTHVAALPRSTVIDSSSLSSHRTPHHSPSITSEVA
;
A
#
# COMPACT_ATOMS: atom_id res chain seq x y z
N MET A 1 72.13 1.34 63.62
CA MET A 1 71.76 2.31 64.68
C MET A 1 71.06 3.48 64.01
N SER A 2 69.72 3.43 63.89
CA SER A 2 68.72 4.08 64.77
C SER A 2 68.36 5.49 64.22
N LEU A 3 67.29 5.65 63.44
CA LEU A 3 65.84 5.78 63.74
C LEU A 3 65.37 7.22 64.03
N ALA A 4 64.47 7.72 63.17
CA ALA A 4 63.30 8.57 63.43
C ALA A 4 62.63 8.85 62.06
N SER A 5 61.65 8.07 61.58
CA SER A 5 60.20 8.03 61.90
C SER A 5 59.46 9.36 61.73
N THR A 6 58.77 9.49 60.60
CA THR A 6 57.55 10.33 60.48
C THR A 6 56.51 9.52 59.71
N HIS A 7 55.49 9.06 60.44
CA HIS A 7 54.29 8.41 59.92
C HIS A 7 53.45 9.38 59.08
N LYS A 8 52.99 8.93 57.90
CA LYS A 8 51.80 9.48 57.25
C LYS A 8 50.91 8.33 56.82
N SER A 9 49.83 8.12 57.58
CA SER A 9 48.80 7.12 57.35
C SER A 9 48.07 7.42 56.03
N ALA A 10 48.07 6.47 55.12
CA ALA A 10 47.20 6.45 53.96
C ALA A 10 45.82 5.94 54.40
N SER A 11 44.82 6.82 54.40
CA SER A 11 43.42 6.43 54.50
C SER A 11 42.98 5.85 53.15
N HIS A 12 42.69 4.55 53.13
CA HIS A 12 41.95 3.90 52.05
C HIS A 12 40.51 4.44 52.00
N SER A 13 40.21 5.26 50.99
CA SER A 13 38.85 5.39 50.47
C SER A 13 38.63 4.21 49.54
N VAL A 14 37.77 3.28 49.95
CA VAL A 14 37.23 2.25 49.08
C VAL A 14 36.22 2.94 48.18
N ASP A 15 36.65 3.35 46.98
CA ASP A 15 35.73 3.78 45.94
C ASP A 15 34.96 2.55 45.48
N ASN A 16 33.76 2.42 46.03
CA ASN A 16 32.74 1.47 45.57
C ASN A 16 32.46 1.78 44.10
N ASN A 17 33.13 1.03 43.22
CA ASN A 17 32.83 0.97 41.81
C ASN A 17 31.41 0.40 41.69
N ALA A 18 30.42 1.29 41.67
CA ALA A 18 29.07 0.95 41.31
C ALA A 18 29.14 0.36 39.90
N LEU A 19 28.91 -0.94 39.79
CA LEU A 19 28.55 -1.58 38.54
C LEU A 19 27.33 -0.83 38.02
N THR A 20 27.58 0.15 37.16
CA THR A 20 26.58 0.68 36.24
C THR A 20 26.05 -0.53 35.51
N THR A 21 24.80 -0.88 35.83
CA THR A 21 24.01 -1.85 35.08
C THR A 21 24.09 -1.41 33.63
N ASP A 22 24.92 -2.10 32.83
CA ASP A 22 24.94 -1.93 31.39
C ASP A 22 23.49 -2.14 30.95
N ALA A 23 22.85 -1.04 30.55
CA ALA A 23 21.52 -1.07 30.01
C ALA A 23 21.60 -1.98 28.78
N ILE A 24 21.06 -3.19 28.91
CA ILE A 24 20.87 -4.11 27.79
C ILE A 24 20.21 -3.26 26.70
N PRO A 25 20.84 -3.08 25.52
CA PRO A 25 20.26 -2.27 24.47
C PRO A 25 18.85 -2.83 24.18
N PRO A 26 17.82 -1.98 24.05
CA PRO A 26 16.46 -2.44 23.89
C PRO A 26 16.43 -3.42 22.71
N ARG A 27 15.99 -4.67 22.98
CA ARG A 27 15.77 -5.66 21.92
C ARG A 27 14.94 -4.99 20.84
N ASN A 28 15.42 -5.04 19.59
CA ASN A 28 14.76 -4.51 18.40
C ASN A 28 13.34 -5.10 18.35
N ARG A 29 12.34 -4.37 18.87
CA ARG A 29 10.94 -4.80 18.90
C ARG A 29 10.45 -4.69 17.47
N LEU A 30 10.08 -5.82 16.87
CA LEU A 30 9.48 -5.82 15.53
C LEU A 30 8.10 -5.18 15.64
N GLU A 31 7.92 -4.02 14.99
CA GLU A 31 6.62 -3.40 14.81
C GLU A 31 5.97 -4.04 13.58
N LEU A 32 5.17 -5.08 13.83
CA LEU A 32 4.48 -5.83 12.79
C LEU A 32 3.05 -5.32 12.61
N LEU A 33 2.59 -5.33 11.36
CA LEU A 33 1.19 -5.18 11.01
C LEU A 33 0.39 -6.37 11.54
N THR A 34 -0.89 -6.14 11.83
CA THR A 34 -1.81 -7.21 12.18
C THR A 34 -2.17 -8.01 10.92
N ALA A 35 -2.05 -9.33 10.99
CA ALA A 35 -2.44 -10.23 9.90
C ALA A 35 -3.95 -10.50 9.90
N PHE A 36 -4.42 -11.34 8.97
CA PHE A 36 -5.77 -11.86 8.97
C PHE A 36 -6.14 -12.51 10.32
N GLU A 37 -7.37 -12.29 10.78
CA GLU A 37 -7.89 -12.98 11.98
C GLU A 37 -8.00 -14.50 11.74
N SER A 38 -8.38 -14.91 10.53
CA SER A 38 -8.44 -16.31 10.09
C SER A 38 -7.67 -16.49 8.78
N ASN A 39 -6.38 -16.81 8.87
CA ASN A 39 -5.47 -16.88 7.73
C ASN A 39 -6.03 -17.66 6.53
N VAL A 40 -6.56 -18.88 6.75
CA VAL A 40 -7.06 -19.73 5.66
C VAL A 40 -8.32 -19.14 5.03
N THR A 41 -9.32 -18.82 5.84
CA THR A 41 -10.62 -18.35 5.35
C THR A 41 -10.50 -17.00 4.66
N ALA A 42 -9.77 -16.07 5.28
CA ALA A 42 -9.54 -14.73 4.74
C ALA A 42 -8.71 -14.79 3.45
N SER A 43 -7.62 -15.55 3.42
CA SER A 43 -6.80 -15.71 2.21
C SER A 43 -7.62 -16.32 1.06
N GLN A 44 -8.39 -17.39 1.30
CA GLN A 44 -9.25 -17.96 0.25
C GLN A 44 -10.32 -16.98 -0.22
N TRP A 45 -10.91 -16.20 0.68
CA TRP A 45 -11.91 -15.20 0.31
C TRP A 45 -11.28 -14.08 -0.54
N VAL A 46 -10.14 -13.53 -0.11
CA VAL A 46 -9.40 -12.50 -0.83
C VAL A 46 -9.01 -13.01 -2.21
N TYR A 47 -8.41 -14.19 -2.29
CA TYR A 47 -8.05 -14.83 -3.55
C TYR A 47 -9.24 -14.95 -4.51
N ARG A 48 -10.43 -15.34 -4.02
CA ARG A 48 -11.64 -15.39 -4.85
C ARG A 48 -12.10 -14.02 -5.35
N GLN A 49 -11.97 -12.97 -4.54
CA GLN A 49 -12.26 -11.60 -4.99
C GLN A 49 -11.25 -11.16 -6.06
N LEU A 50 -9.96 -11.45 -5.88
CA LEU A 50 -8.92 -11.12 -6.85
C LEU A 50 -9.10 -11.89 -8.16
N LEU A 51 -9.43 -13.18 -8.10
CA LEU A 51 -9.79 -13.97 -9.27
C LEU A 51 -10.96 -13.34 -10.02
N LYS A 52 -12.01 -12.93 -9.32
CA LYS A 52 -13.19 -12.27 -9.92
C LYS A 52 -12.81 -10.93 -10.56
N ALA A 53 -12.01 -10.10 -9.88
CA ALA A 53 -11.54 -8.82 -10.41
C ALA A 53 -10.67 -8.99 -11.67
N MET A 54 -9.82 -10.02 -11.70
CA MET A 54 -8.96 -10.36 -12.84
C MET A 54 -9.76 -10.99 -13.99
N SER A 55 -10.72 -11.87 -13.71
CA SER A 55 -11.52 -12.56 -14.72
C SER A 55 -12.59 -11.67 -15.35
N GLU A 56 -13.05 -10.66 -14.60
CA GLU A 56 -14.03 -9.67 -15.05
C GLU A 56 -13.46 -8.27 -14.81
N PRO A 57 -12.54 -7.80 -15.68
CA PRO A 57 -11.85 -6.54 -15.48
C PRO A 57 -12.82 -5.38 -15.24
N ALA A 58 -12.34 -4.37 -14.50
CA ALA A 58 -13.13 -3.22 -14.04
C ALA A 58 -14.29 -3.53 -13.07
N THR A 59 -14.40 -4.76 -12.56
CA THR A 59 -15.32 -5.03 -11.46
C THR A 59 -14.73 -4.53 -10.16
N ILE A 60 -15.43 -3.61 -9.49
CA ILE A 60 -15.04 -3.07 -8.19
C ILE A 60 -15.57 -3.99 -7.10
N LEU A 61 -14.68 -4.50 -6.25
CA LEU A 61 -15.03 -5.44 -5.18
C LEU A 61 -14.50 -4.93 -3.84
N PRO A 62 -15.28 -5.05 -2.76
CA PRO A 62 -14.76 -4.76 -1.42
C PRO A 62 -13.67 -5.77 -1.05
N LEU A 63 -12.62 -5.31 -0.36
CA LEU A 63 -11.50 -6.17 0.05
C LEU A 63 -10.97 -5.81 1.45
N SER A 64 -11.85 -5.53 2.40
CA SER A 64 -11.49 -5.22 3.79
C SER A 64 -11.62 -6.45 4.70
N GLN A 65 -10.55 -7.24 4.84
CA GLN A 65 -10.49 -8.37 5.78
C GLN A 65 -9.35 -8.24 6.81
N SER A 66 -8.46 -7.26 6.64
CA SER A 66 -7.34 -7.01 7.55
C SER A 66 -7.35 -5.55 7.96
N SER A 67 -7.23 -5.26 9.25
CA SER A 67 -6.84 -3.90 9.66
C SER A 67 -5.32 -3.80 9.49
N ALA A 68 -4.84 -2.92 8.59
CA ALA A 68 -3.41 -2.66 8.43
C ALA A 68 -2.89 -1.77 9.58
N ILE A 69 -3.24 -2.11 10.82
CA ILE A 69 -2.84 -1.39 12.03
C ILE A 69 -1.58 -2.07 12.56
N VAL A 70 -0.53 -1.28 12.77
CA VAL A 70 0.67 -1.72 13.50
C VAL A 70 0.24 -2.06 14.92
N SER A 71 0.39 -3.32 15.33
CA SER A 71 0.06 -3.73 16.70
C SER A 71 1.20 -3.31 17.62
N ALA A 72 1.03 -2.19 18.32
CA ALA A 72 1.89 -1.84 19.43
C ALA A 72 1.51 -2.69 20.66
N ALA A 73 2.40 -3.58 21.10
CA ALA A 73 2.21 -4.34 22.32
C ALA A 73 2.01 -3.42 23.54
N ALA A 74 0.81 -3.50 24.13
CA ALA A 74 0.36 -3.04 25.45
C ALA A 74 0.84 -1.65 25.93
N LYS A 75 -0.05 -0.65 25.86
CA LYS A 75 0.06 0.61 26.63
C LYS A 75 -0.21 0.30 28.11
N THR A 76 0.75 0.59 28.99
CA THR A 76 0.50 0.76 30.43
C THR A 76 -0.36 1.99 30.67
N GLU A 77 -1.46 1.81 31.40
CA GLU A 77 -2.42 2.84 31.80
C GLU A 77 -1.78 3.91 32.70
N PRO A 78 -2.21 5.18 32.65
CA PRO A 78 -2.04 6.10 33.77
C PRO A 78 -3.24 6.00 34.71
N VAL A 79 -2.93 5.80 36.00
CA VAL A 79 -3.83 5.81 37.15
C VAL A 79 -4.48 7.19 37.31
N VAL A 80 -5.81 7.25 37.43
CA VAL A 80 -6.54 8.36 38.10
C VAL A 80 -7.81 7.81 38.80
N GLU A 81 -7.78 7.77 40.13
CA GLU A 81 -8.92 7.72 41.07
C GLU A 81 -9.71 9.06 40.98
N THR A 82 -11.04 9.23 41.12
CA THR A 82 -12.19 8.48 41.70
C THR A 82 -13.53 9.12 41.22
N GLU A 83 -14.60 8.30 41.27
CA GLU A 83 -16.06 8.38 40.97
C GLU A 83 -16.96 9.56 41.50
N PRO A 84 -18.32 9.61 41.27
CA PRO A 84 -19.16 9.19 40.12
C PRO A 84 -20.35 10.14 39.72
N ALA A 85 -20.99 9.79 38.58
CA ALA A 85 -22.40 9.90 38.14
C ALA A 85 -23.10 11.24 37.85
N VAL A 86 -23.53 11.44 36.59
CA VAL A 86 -24.95 11.61 36.14
C VAL A 86 -25.05 11.25 34.64
N GLU A 87 -26.01 10.39 34.30
CA GLU A 87 -26.40 9.97 32.94
C GLU A 87 -26.89 11.14 32.07
N THR A 88 -26.31 11.28 30.88
CA THR A 88 -26.99 11.88 29.73
C THR A 88 -26.40 11.24 28.48
N VAL A 89 -27.27 10.71 27.61
CA VAL A 89 -26.95 10.06 26.34
C VAL A 89 -25.94 10.90 25.55
N LYS A 90 -24.68 10.46 25.52
CA LYS A 90 -23.59 11.10 24.75
C LYS A 90 -23.29 10.27 23.52
N THR A 91 -23.49 10.92 22.39
CA THR A 91 -23.03 10.62 21.03
C THR A 91 -21.78 9.75 20.99
N ILE A 92 -21.82 8.67 20.19
CA ILE A 92 -20.64 7.85 19.85
C ILE A 92 -19.52 8.81 19.43
N PRO A 93 -18.34 8.80 20.09
CA PRO A 93 -17.25 9.66 19.68
C PRO A 93 -16.85 9.28 18.26
N ARG A 94 -16.92 10.26 17.37
CA ARG A 94 -16.33 10.22 16.03
C ARG A 94 -14.80 10.18 16.22
N LEU A 95 -14.27 9.00 16.55
CA LEU A 95 -12.86 8.69 16.32
C LEU A 95 -12.69 8.77 14.79
N TYR A 96 -11.64 9.43 14.31
CA TYR A 96 -11.41 9.81 12.90
C TYR A 96 -12.07 11.12 12.47
N ALA A 97 -11.55 12.22 12.98
CA ALA A 97 -11.45 13.46 12.22
C ALA A 97 -10.11 14.13 12.60
N ASP A 98 -9.37 14.49 11.56
CA ASP A 98 -8.23 15.42 11.57
C ASP A 98 -6.88 14.89 12.05
N ASP A 99 -6.16 14.20 11.14
CA ASP A 99 -4.68 14.22 10.98
C ASP A 99 -4.24 13.31 9.80
N TRP A 100 -4.43 13.76 8.56
CA TRP A 100 -3.95 13.03 7.37
C TRP A 100 -2.49 13.39 7.05
N GLN A 101 -1.55 12.91 7.86
CA GLN A 101 -0.12 12.91 7.51
C GLN A 101 0.59 11.68 8.07
N HIS A 102 0.34 10.49 7.51
CA HIS A 102 1.32 9.40 7.34
C HIS A 102 0.78 8.42 6.27
N GLU A 103 1.51 8.28 5.16
CA GLU A 103 1.22 7.32 4.08
C GLU A 103 1.26 5.89 4.62
N GLN A 104 0.08 5.33 4.85
CA GLN A 104 -0.11 4.00 5.42
C GLN A 104 -0.43 2.99 4.32
N LEU A 105 0.08 1.77 4.47
CA LEU A 105 -0.36 0.63 3.67
C LEU A 105 -1.87 0.42 3.86
N TYR A 106 -2.65 0.45 2.78
CA TYR A 106 -4.08 0.19 2.83
C TYR A 106 -4.35 -1.26 3.22
N SER A 107 -5.48 -1.48 3.90
CA SER A 107 -5.97 -2.81 4.28
C SER A 107 -6.13 -3.75 3.09
N THR A 108 -6.59 -3.23 1.96
CA THR A 108 -6.75 -3.95 0.70
C THR A 108 -5.39 -4.39 0.14
N THR A 109 -4.42 -3.49 0.06
CA THR A 109 -3.04 -3.78 -0.35
C THR A 109 -2.39 -4.84 0.53
N TRP A 110 -2.58 -4.71 1.85
CA TRP A 110 -2.08 -5.70 2.80
C TRP A 110 -2.78 -7.06 2.67
N SER A 111 -4.08 -7.06 2.37
CA SER A 111 -4.85 -8.28 2.11
C SER A 111 -4.36 -8.99 0.84
N VAL A 112 -4.05 -8.24 -0.23
CA VAL A 112 -3.43 -8.78 -1.45
C VAL A 112 -2.09 -9.43 -1.13
N ALA A 113 -1.22 -8.74 -0.38
CA ALA A 113 0.10 -9.26 -0.01
C ALA A 113 0.00 -10.58 0.77
N GLN A 114 -0.84 -10.64 1.80
CA GLN A 114 -1.03 -11.86 2.60
C GLN A 114 -1.67 -13.01 1.82
N SER A 115 -2.47 -12.71 0.80
CA SER A 115 -3.17 -13.73 0.02
C SER A 115 -2.36 -14.30 -1.14
N LEU A 116 -1.46 -13.50 -1.74
CA LEU A 116 -0.76 -13.87 -2.96
C LEU A 116 0.73 -14.18 -2.77
N LEU A 117 1.36 -13.66 -1.72
CA LEU A 117 2.80 -13.84 -1.52
C LEU A 117 3.12 -15.10 -0.71
N ASP A 118 4.26 -15.68 -1.04
CA ASP A 118 4.89 -16.79 -0.34
C ASP A 118 6.43 -16.69 -0.39
N SER A 119 7.13 -17.74 0.04
CA SER A 119 8.60 -17.81 0.09
C SER A 119 9.31 -17.77 -1.27
N ASP A 120 8.57 -18.06 -2.35
CA ASP A 120 9.06 -18.06 -3.73
C ASP A 120 8.85 -16.69 -4.39
N CYS A 121 8.09 -15.80 -3.74
CA CYS A 121 7.82 -14.46 -4.20
C CYS A 121 8.97 -13.48 -3.93
N ARG A 122 9.23 -12.63 -4.91
CA ARG A 122 10.10 -11.45 -4.84
C ARG A 122 9.27 -10.20 -5.06
N ILE A 123 9.43 -9.23 -4.17
CA ILE A 123 8.69 -7.98 -4.20
C ILE A 123 9.60 -6.78 -4.40
N VAL A 124 9.05 -5.70 -4.93
CA VAL A 124 9.59 -4.35 -4.79
C VAL A 124 8.51 -3.46 -4.18
N THR A 125 8.92 -2.41 -3.47
CA THR A 125 8.01 -1.39 -2.94
C THR A 125 8.41 -0.03 -3.49
N SER A 126 7.44 0.86 -3.60
CA SER A 126 7.75 2.28 -3.81
C SER A 126 8.42 2.88 -2.59
N THR A 127 9.03 4.05 -2.72
CA THR A 127 9.83 4.68 -1.65
C THR A 127 8.96 4.92 -0.41
N THR A 128 7.73 5.40 -0.64
CA THR A 128 6.74 5.71 0.40
C THR A 128 6.20 4.47 1.12
N LEU A 129 6.24 3.29 0.48
CA LEU A 129 5.84 2.00 1.05
C LEU A 129 7.02 1.14 1.55
N SER A 130 8.25 1.66 1.51
CA SER A 130 9.48 0.94 1.91
C SER A 130 9.77 1.03 3.42
N GLN A 131 8.75 1.36 4.22
CA GLN A 131 8.89 1.45 5.68
C GLN A 131 9.30 0.09 6.27
N LYS A 132 10.22 0.11 7.23
CA LYS A 132 10.79 -1.11 7.83
C LYS A 132 9.71 -2.03 8.41
N SER A 133 8.70 -1.47 9.07
CA SER A 133 7.57 -2.22 9.64
C SER A 133 6.78 -2.98 8.57
N ILE A 134 6.50 -2.35 7.42
CA ILE A 134 5.80 -2.97 6.27
C ILE A 134 6.64 -4.13 5.72
N LEU A 135 7.91 -3.87 5.38
CA LEU A 135 8.79 -4.88 4.80
C LEU A 135 9.05 -6.07 5.75
N GLN A 136 9.19 -5.78 7.05
CA GLN A 136 9.32 -6.82 8.07
C GLN A 136 8.03 -7.62 8.24
N SER A 137 6.87 -6.97 8.13
CA SER A 137 5.57 -7.66 8.18
C SER A 137 5.38 -8.58 6.98
N ILE A 138 5.64 -8.09 5.76
CA ILE A 138 5.58 -8.93 4.55
C ILE A 138 6.48 -10.15 4.74
N ARG A 139 7.76 -9.95 5.07
CA ARG A 139 8.69 -11.06 5.28
C ARG A 139 8.25 -12.01 6.39
N PHE A 140 7.74 -11.49 7.50
CA PHE A 140 7.33 -12.32 8.64
C PHE A 140 6.13 -13.21 8.31
N TYR A 141 5.13 -12.69 7.61
CA TYR A 141 3.89 -13.42 7.34
C TYR A 141 3.94 -14.25 6.05
N THR A 142 4.80 -13.90 5.09
CA THR A 142 4.81 -14.54 3.76
C THR A 142 6.16 -15.14 3.38
N ASP A 143 7.24 -14.83 4.10
CA ASP A 143 8.64 -15.15 3.73
C ASP A 143 9.08 -14.63 2.35
N ALA A 144 8.28 -13.73 1.75
CA ALA A 144 8.64 -13.09 0.49
C ALA A 144 9.88 -12.21 0.64
N LYS A 145 10.68 -12.16 -0.43
CA LYS A 145 11.99 -11.50 -0.44
C LYS A 145 11.89 -10.15 -1.13
N VAL A 146 12.64 -9.17 -0.65
CA VAL A 146 12.79 -7.89 -1.36
C VAL A 146 13.78 -8.10 -2.52
N ALA A 147 13.33 -7.81 -3.74
CA ALA A 147 14.14 -7.83 -4.95
C ALA A 147 15.14 -6.67 -4.97
N LYS A 148 16.26 -6.84 -5.69
CA LYS A 148 17.24 -5.74 -5.86
C LYS A 148 16.76 -4.68 -6.84
N THR A 149 15.93 -5.08 -7.81
CA THR A 149 15.40 -4.24 -8.88
C THR A 149 13.97 -4.63 -9.18
N ALA A 150 13.16 -3.68 -9.68
CA ALA A 150 11.78 -3.94 -10.11
C ALA A 150 11.69 -5.05 -11.19
N GLN A 151 12.68 -5.14 -12.09
CA GLN A 151 12.79 -6.22 -13.09
C GLN A 151 12.89 -7.65 -12.53
N GLN A 152 13.27 -7.81 -11.24
CA GLN A 152 13.42 -9.12 -10.61
C GLN A 152 12.21 -9.50 -9.73
N ALA A 153 11.25 -8.58 -9.57
CA ALA A 153 10.10 -8.77 -8.71
C ALA A 153 8.93 -9.40 -9.48
N GLN A 154 8.23 -10.35 -8.85
CA GLN A 154 6.93 -10.84 -9.34
C GLN A 154 5.80 -9.91 -8.91
N PHE A 155 5.98 -9.15 -7.82
CA PHE A 155 4.99 -8.16 -7.36
C PHE A 155 5.65 -6.82 -7.05
N ALA A 156 4.98 -5.73 -7.41
CA ALA A 156 5.37 -4.38 -7.03
C ALA A 156 4.24 -3.71 -6.25
N PHE A 157 4.50 -3.32 -5.00
CA PHE A 157 3.55 -2.57 -4.17
C PHE A 157 3.91 -1.10 -4.21
N ILE A 158 3.10 -0.28 -4.87
CA ILE A 158 3.44 1.13 -5.14
C ILE A 158 2.26 2.05 -4.87
N ASN A 159 2.54 3.31 -4.54
CA ASN A 159 1.55 4.38 -4.66
C ASN A 159 1.48 4.85 -6.13
N LEU A 160 0.32 5.35 -6.55
CA LEU A 160 0.07 5.73 -7.95
C LEU A 160 1.07 6.76 -8.48
N GLU A 161 1.49 7.70 -7.64
CA GLU A 161 2.42 8.78 -7.97
C GLU A 161 3.82 8.26 -8.32
N GLU A 162 4.16 7.05 -7.89
CA GLU A 162 5.43 6.38 -8.17
C GLU A 162 5.34 5.38 -9.34
N TRP A 163 4.19 5.28 -10.01
CA TRP A 163 4.04 4.52 -11.25
C TRP A 163 4.47 5.35 -12.46
N THR A 164 5.78 5.37 -12.74
CA THR A 164 6.38 6.32 -13.70
C THR A 164 6.80 5.72 -15.03
N ASP A 165 6.99 4.40 -15.13
CA ASP A 165 7.32 3.71 -16.39
C ASP A 165 7.07 2.19 -16.24
N ASN A 166 6.33 1.60 -17.19
CA ASN A 166 6.11 0.16 -17.23
C ASN A 166 7.39 -0.65 -17.50
N LYS A 167 8.37 -0.06 -18.17
CA LYS A 167 9.65 -0.72 -18.53
C LYS A 167 10.56 -0.97 -17.33
N LEU A 168 10.20 -0.48 -16.15
CA LEU A 168 10.90 -0.81 -14.90
C LEU A 168 10.61 -2.24 -14.44
N TYR A 169 9.49 -2.81 -14.89
CA TYR A 169 8.98 -4.10 -14.43
C TYR A 169 9.16 -5.19 -15.49
N SER A 170 9.28 -6.45 -15.04
CA SER A 170 9.30 -7.59 -15.95
C SER A 170 7.95 -7.70 -16.65
N THR A 171 7.95 -7.73 -17.99
CA THR A 171 6.73 -8.00 -18.79
C THR A 171 6.60 -9.48 -19.14
N GLY A 172 7.48 -10.34 -18.59
CA GLY A 172 7.61 -11.73 -18.97
C GLY A 172 8.21 -11.88 -20.37
N SER A 173 8.11 -13.09 -20.93
CA SER A 173 8.55 -13.38 -22.30
C SER A 173 7.44 -14.09 -23.08
N LEU A 174 7.58 -14.20 -24.40
CA LEU A 174 6.59 -14.90 -25.22
C LEU A 174 6.41 -16.37 -24.81
N ILE A 175 7.46 -17.02 -24.32
CA ILE A 175 7.41 -18.42 -23.86
C ILE A 175 7.01 -18.55 -22.39
N ALA A 176 7.25 -17.51 -21.59
CA ALA A 176 6.90 -17.46 -20.17
C ALA A 176 6.24 -16.11 -19.82
N PRO A 177 5.02 -15.83 -20.34
CA PRO A 177 4.36 -14.56 -20.08
C PRO A 177 3.91 -14.42 -18.61
N HIS A 178 3.72 -15.55 -17.92
CA HIS A 178 3.35 -15.61 -16.51
C HIS A 178 4.47 -15.16 -15.55
N GLU A 179 5.72 -15.04 -16.01
CA GLU A 179 6.85 -14.51 -15.23
C GLU A 179 6.93 -12.97 -15.20
N SER A 180 5.91 -12.30 -15.74
CA SER A 180 5.70 -10.86 -15.60
C SER A 180 5.51 -10.43 -14.15
N CYS A 181 5.77 -9.17 -13.88
CA CYS A 181 5.40 -8.51 -12.64
C CYS A 181 3.89 -8.22 -12.60
N THR A 182 3.30 -8.32 -11.41
CA THR A 182 1.97 -7.77 -11.08
C THR A 182 2.14 -6.49 -10.27
N LEU A 183 1.57 -5.38 -10.74
CA LEU A 183 1.53 -4.14 -9.98
C LEU A 183 0.33 -4.14 -9.04
N VAL A 184 0.57 -3.86 -7.76
CA VAL A 184 -0.43 -3.61 -6.73
C VAL A 184 -0.34 -2.14 -6.36
N ILE A 185 -1.24 -1.32 -6.91
CA ILE A 185 -1.15 0.14 -6.88
C ILE A 185 -2.17 0.70 -5.91
N GLN A 186 -1.72 1.44 -4.89
CA GLN A 186 -2.63 2.17 -4.01
C GLN A 186 -3.16 3.42 -4.69
N VAL A 187 -4.48 3.60 -4.62
CA VAL A 187 -5.19 4.72 -5.22
C VAL A 187 -6.23 5.26 -4.23
N PRO A 188 -6.48 6.58 -4.15
CA PRO A 188 -7.41 7.09 -3.15
C PRO A 188 -8.84 6.58 -3.31
N ASN A 189 -9.30 6.37 -4.56
CA ASN A 189 -10.66 5.96 -4.87
C ASN A 189 -10.75 5.21 -6.21
N ILE A 190 -11.72 4.30 -6.31
CA ILE A 190 -12.06 3.51 -7.49
C ILE A 190 -13.58 3.61 -7.67
N SER A 191 -14.04 3.97 -8.86
CA SER A 191 -15.45 4.22 -9.16
C SER A 191 -15.81 3.77 -10.57
N ASN A 192 -17.07 3.38 -10.80
CA ASN A 192 -17.61 3.17 -12.15
C ASN A 192 -18.14 4.48 -12.76
N GLU A 193 -18.34 5.49 -11.92
CA GLU A 193 -18.73 6.84 -12.31
C GLU A 193 -17.50 7.74 -12.44
N PRO A 194 -17.52 8.74 -13.35
CA PRO A 194 -16.45 9.70 -13.52
C PRO A 194 -16.04 10.39 -12.20
N LEU A 195 -14.74 10.47 -11.97
CA LEU A 195 -14.17 11.20 -10.84
C LEU A 195 -13.66 12.57 -11.29
N SER A 196 -13.92 13.60 -10.49
CA SER A 196 -13.39 14.95 -10.74
C SER A 196 -11.87 14.90 -10.83
N SER A 197 -11.31 15.49 -11.89
CA SER A 197 -9.86 15.57 -12.11
C SER A 197 -9.17 14.21 -12.32
N SER A 198 -9.89 13.18 -12.75
CA SER A 198 -9.27 11.94 -13.25
C SER A 198 -9.99 11.47 -14.52
N PRO A 199 -9.27 10.95 -15.51
CA PRO A 199 -9.88 10.48 -16.74
C PRO A 199 -10.69 9.20 -16.46
N SER A 200 -11.70 8.95 -17.30
CA SER A 200 -12.48 7.72 -17.23
C SER A 200 -11.98 6.75 -18.29
N LEU A 201 -11.70 5.51 -17.89
CA LEU A 201 -11.30 4.45 -18.78
C LEU A 201 -12.54 3.78 -19.35
N LEU A 202 -12.64 3.70 -20.67
CA LEU A 202 -13.60 2.83 -21.35
C LEU A 202 -12.89 1.55 -21.78
N LEU A 203 -13.37 0.41 -21.29
CA LEU A 203 -12.64 -0.84 -21.28
C LEU A 203 -13.40 -1.95 -22.02
N SER A 204 -12.67 -2.82 -22.71
CA SER A 204 -13.20 -4.02 -23.39
C SER A 204 -12.18 -5.17 -23.38
N GLY A 205 -12.55 -6.32 -23.95
CA GLY A 205 -11.70 -7.51 -24.02
C GLY A 205 -12.21 -8.69 -23.19
N PRO A 206 -11.38 -9.72 -22.96
CA PRO A 206 -11.78 -10.92 -22.23
C PRO A 206 -12.37 -10.59 -20.85
N GLY A 207 -13.50 -11.21 -20.50
CA GLY A 207 -14.21 -10.93 -19.24
C GLY A 207 -15.15 -9.72 -19.26
N ILE A 208 -15.16 -8.92 -20.34
CA ILE A 208 -16.09 -7.81 -20.55
C ILE A 208 -17.01 -8.15 -21.71
N LYS A 209 -18.32 -8.24 -21.46
CA LYS A 209 -19.31 -8.63 -22.49
C LYS A 209 -19.46 -7.60 -23.61
N THR A 210 -19.43 -6.31 -23.26
CA THR A 210 -19.57 -5.19 -24.20
C THR A 210 -18.50 -4.15 -23.92
N GLN A 211 -18.76 -3.24 -22.99
CA GLN A 211 -17.82 -2.23 -22.49
C GLN A 211 -18.09 -2.01 -20.99
N LYS A 212 -17.05 -1.60 -20.26
CA LYS A 212 -17.16 -1.14 -18.87
C LYS A 212 -16.41 0.17 -18.70
N SER A 213 -16.95 1.04 -17.85
CA SER A 213 -16.25 2.25 -17.42
C SER A 213 -15.55 2.00 -16.09
N LEU A 214 -14.36 2.56 -15.92
CA LEU A 214 -13.61 2.58 -14.67
C LEU A 214 -12.92 3.93 -14.50
N SER A 215 -13.11 4.55 -13.35
CA SER A 215 -12.45 5.78 -12.95
C SER A 215 -11.63 5.51 -11.70
N ILE A 216 -10.36 5.91 -11.75
CA ILE A 216 -9.39 5.73 -10.66
C ILE A 216 -8.88 7.11 -10.29
N ALA A 217 -9.01 7.48 -9.02
CA ALA A 217 -8.55 8.79 -8.55
C ALA A 217 -7.04 8.94 -8.73
N GLY A 218 -6.61 10.07 -9.29
CA GLY A 218 -5.21 10.41 -9.50
C GLY A 218 -4.63 9.87 -10.81
N LEU A 219 -5.39 9.12 -11.63
CA LEU A 219 -4.89 8.77 -12.96
C LEU A 219 -4.65 10.03 -13.79
N THR A 220 -3.57 9.98 -14.56
CA THR A 220 -3.18 11.02 -15.51
C THR A 220 -3.27 10.44 -16.93
N PRO A 221 -3.28 11.28 -17.98
CA PRO A 221 -3.18 10.79 -19.36
C PRO A 221 -1.96 9.88 -19.59
N LEU A 222 -0.83 10.15 -18.93
CA LEU A 222 0.37 9.31 -18.98
C LEU A 222 0.10 7.88 -18.48
N HIS A 223 -0.65 7.72 -17.40
CA HIS A 223 -1.02 6.38 -16.92
C HIS A 223 -1.96 5.65 -17.89
N ILE A 224 -2.79 6.37 -18.65
CA ILE A 224 -3.61 5.75 -19.72
C ILE A 224 -2.70 5.26 -20.85
N GLU A 225 -1.70 6.04 -21.24
CA GLU A 225 -0.70 5.63 -22.23
C GLU A 225 0.01 4.35 -21.77
N PHE A 226 0.42 4.26 -20.50
CA PHE A 226 0.99 3.04 -19.92
C PHE A 226 0.05 1.83 -20.05
N LEU A 227 -1.24 2.00 -19.78
CA LEU A 227 -2.21 0.92 -19.92
C LEU A 227 -2.37 0.47 -21.39
N ILE A 228 -2.43 1.42 -22.32
CA ILE A 228 -2.55 1.14 -23.77
C ILE A 228 -1.29 0.43 -24.27
N GLU A 229 -0.10 0.93 -23.96
CA GLU A 229 1.18 0.32 -24.34
C GLU A 229 1.32 -1.09 -23.76
N ASN A 230 0.92 -1.28 -22.49
CA ASN A 230 0.95 -2.60 -21.86
C ASN A 230 0.05 -3.60 -22.59
N ASN A 231 -1.14 -3.19 -23.02
CA ASN A 231 -2.04 -4.05 -23.78
C ASN A 231 -1.47 -4.48 -25.14
N GLN A 232 -0.71 -3.59 -25.80
CA GLN A 232 -0.05 -3.90 -27.07
C GLN A 232 1.04 -4.97 -26.95
N LEU A 233 1.53 -5.27 -25.74
CA LEU A 233 2.53 -6.31 -25.51
C LEU A 233 1.96 -7.72 -25.42
N TYR A 234 0.63 -7.89 -25.39
CA TYR A 234 -0.01 -9.19 -25.21
C TYR A 234 0.56 -10.25 -26.17
N PRO A 235 0.97 -11.45 -25.70
CA PRO A 235 0.71 -12.03 -24.37
C PRO A 235 1.67 -11.58 -23.24
N CYS A 236 2.73 -10.83 -23.56
CA CYS A 236 3.56 -10.18 -22.55
C CYS A 236 2.86 -8.95 -21.95
N GLY A 237 3.43 -8.39 -20.90
CA GLY A 237 2.90 -7.23 -20.20
C GLY A 237 2.78 -7.50 -18.70
N ILE A 238 2.41 -6.47 -17.94
CA ILE A 238 2.17 -6.55 -16.51
C ILE A 238 0.67 -6.63 -16.24
N ASP A 239 0.29 -7.30 -15.16
CA ASP A 239 -1.08 -7.25 -14.66
C ASP A 239 -1.18 -6.22 -13.53
N ILE A 240 -2.34 -5.56 -13.40
CA ILE A 240 -2.50 -4.43 -12.47
C ILE A 240 -3.70 -4.67 -11.56
N ILE A 241 -3.49 -4.51 -10.26
CA ILE A 241 -4.50 -4.51 -9.22
C ILE A 241 -4.47 -3.13 -8.55
N PHE A 242 -5.54 -2.35 -8.72
CA PHE A 242 -5.74 -1.10 -8.00
C PHE A 242 -6.38 -1.37 -6.64
N CYS A 243 -5.84 -0.76 -5.60
CA CYS A 243 -6.27 -0.89 -4.22
C CYS A 243 -6.66 0.48 -3.68
N SER A 244 -7.95 0.70 -3.40
CA SER A 244 -8.41 1.79 -2.55
C SER A 244 -8.40 1.37 -1.09
N PRO A 245 -8.65 2.27 -0.12
CA PRO A 245 -8.70 1.88 1.29
C PRO A 245 -9.68 0.74 1.61
N THR A 246 -10.67 0.48 0.76
CA THR A 246 -11.73 -0.52 1.02
C THR A 246 -12.06 -1.43 -0.16
N HIS A 247 -11.69 -1.07 -1.39
CA HIS A 247 -12.05 -1.81 -2.60
C HIS A 247 -10.83 -2.10 -3.48
N VAL A 248 -11.00 -3.07 -4.37
CA VAL A 248 -10.06 -3.37 -5.45
C VAL A 248 -10.76 -3.40 -6.80
N ALA A 249 -10.01 -3.11 -7.85
CA ALA A 249 -10.35 -3.43 -9.22
C ALA A 249 -9.06 -3.85 -9.95
N ALA A 250 -9.17 -4.72 -10.94
CA ALA A 250 -8.00 -5.20 -11.67
C ALA A 250 -8.14 -5.00 -13.18
N LEU A 251 -6.99 -4.79 -13.82
CA LEU A 251 -6.81 -4.72 -15.26
C LEU A 251 -5.68 -5.70 -15.64
N PRO A 252 -6.02 -6.93 -16.05
CA PRO A 252 -5.06 -7.81 -16.71
C PRO A 252 -4.52 -7.17 -17.98
N ARG A 253 -3.32 -7.56 -18.41
CA ARG A 253 -2.66 -7.02 -19.61
C ARG A 253 -3.48 -7.17 -20.90
N SER A 254 -4.42 -8.13 -20.97
CA SER A 254 -5.30 -8.32 -22.12
C SER A 254 -6.45 -7.31 -22.20
N THR A 255 -6.65 -6.47 -21.17
CA THR A 255 -7.72 -5.47 -21.14
C THR A 255 -7.41 -4.39 -22.18
N VAL A 256 -8.37 -4.14 -23.08
CA VAL A 256 -8.25 -3.12 -24.11
C VAL A 256 -8.78 -1.79 -23.57
N ILE A 257 -7.99 -0.73 -23.71
CA ILE A 257 -8.34 0.63 -23.30
C ILE A 257 -8.72 1.43 -24.56
N ASP A 258 -9.91 2.00 -24.57
CA ASP A 258 -10.34 2.88 -25.67
C ASP A 258 -9.56 4.20 -25.64
N SER A 259 -8.97 4.57 -26.78
CA SER A 259 -8.19 5.80 -26.95
C SER A 259 -8.96 7.09 -26.62
N SER A 260 -10.29 7.09 -26.70
CA SER A 260 -11.14 8.22 -26.29
C SER A 260 -10.97 8.57 -24.81
N SER A 261 -10.51 7.64 -23.98
CA SER A 261 -10.17 7.84 -22.56
C SER A 261 -9.07 8.90 -22.35
N LEU A 262 -8.23 9.17 -23.36
CA LEU A 262 -7.22 10.25 -23.33
C LEU A 262 -7.85 11.65 -23.47
N SER A 263 -9.04 11.74 -24.07
CA SER A 263 -9.68 13.01 -24.45
C SER A 263 -10.66 13.57 -23.41
N SER A 264 -11.06 12.77 -22.41
CA SER A 264 -12.08 13.12 -21.41
C SER A 264 -11.66 14.22 -20.40
N HIS A 265 -10.50 14.85 -20.59
CA HIS A 265 -10.01 15.98 -19.79
C HIS A 265 -10.17 17.35 -20.44
N ARG A 266 -10.80 17.45 -21.63
CA ARG A 266 -11.17 18.76 -22.16
C ARG A 266 -12.39 19.29 -21.42
N THR A 267 -12.18 20.28 -20.56
CA THR A 267 -13.25 21.20 -20.13
C THR A 267 -13.91 21.79 -21.39
N PRO A 268 -15.24 21.93 -21.44
CA PRO A 268 -15.88 22.66 -22.51
C PRO A 268 -15.42 24.12 -22.42
N HIS A 269 -14.50 24.53 -23.29
CA HIS A 269 -14.26 25.94 -23.52
C HIS A 269 -15.55 26.54 -24.08
N HIS A 270 -16.22 27.35 -23.26
CA HIS A 270 -17.28 28.23 -23.70
C HIS A 270 -16.67 29.18 -24.74
N SER A 271 -16.91 28.94 -26.02
CA SER A 271 -16.60 29.91 -27.06
C SER A 271 -17.46 31.17 -26.80
N PRO A 272 -16.89 32.38 -26.83
CA PRO A 272 -17.69 33.58 -26.79
C PRO A 272 -18.45 33.69 -28.12
N SER A 273 -19.77 33.77 -28.02
CA SER A 273 -20.65 34.10 -29.14
C SER A 273 -20.24 35.46 -29.70
N ILE A 274 -19.62 35.49 -30.87
CA ILE A 274 -19.44 36.72 -31.62
C ILE A 274 -20.81 37.06 -32.19
N THR A 275 -21.52 37.97 -31.52
CA THR A 275 -22.63 38.70 -32.12
C THR A 275 -22.08 39.60 -33.21
N SER A 276 -22.33 39.26 -34.47
CA SER A 276 -22.20 40.16 -35.59
C SER A 276 -23.25 41.26 -35.46
N GLU A 277 -22.83 42.46 -35.06
CA GLU A 277 -23.66 43.65 -35.19
C GLU A 277 -23.44 44.22 -36.60
N VAL A 278 -24.52 44.22 -37.37
CA VAL A 278 -24.64 44.88 -38.67
C VAL A 278 -25.23 46.25 -38.40
N ALA A 279 -24.43 47.31 -38.56
CA ALA A 279 -24.83 48.67 -38.98
C ALA A 279 -23.60 49.56 -39.10
#